data_AF-A0A3M7EEG3-F1
#
_entry.id   AF-A0A3M7EEG3-F1
#
_cell.length_a   1.000
_cell.length_b   1.000
_cell.length_c   1.000
_cell.angle_alpha   90.00
_cell.angle_beta   90.00
_cell.angle_gamma   90.00
#
_symmetry.space_group_name_H-M   'P 1'
#
loop_
_entity.id
_entity.type
_entity.pdbx_description
1 polymer ?
#
loop_
_entity_poly.entity_id
_entity_poly.type
_entity_poly.pdbx_seq_one_letter_code
_entity_poly.pdbx_strand_id
1 'polypeptide(L)' 'MPTRKTQTRKHRGHVSAGGGRVGKNRKHPGGRGLAGGQHHLRTNMDKYHPGYFGKVGMRYFHKQQNHFWKPVINLDKV' A
#
# COMPACT_ATOMS: atom_id res chain seq x y z
N MET A 1 -19.69 5.47 10.58
CA MET A 1 -20.02 5.25 9.15
C MET A 1 -21.27 4.39 9.03
N PRO A 2 -22.32 4.79 8.28
CA PRO A 2 -23.55 4.02 8.16
C PRO A 2 -23.35 2.74 7.31
N THR A 3 -23.92 1.62 7.75
CA THR A 3 -23.69 0.28 7.15
C THR A 3 -24.56 -0.02 5.92
N ARG A 4 -25.59 0.82 5.67
CA ARG A 4 -26.62 0.60 4.65
C ARG A 4 -26.07 0.45 3.23
N LYS A 5 -25.01 1.20 2.90
CA LYS A 5 -24.41 1.23 1.55
C LYS A 5 -23.26 0.23 1.35
N THR A 6 -22.96 -0.61 2.35
CA THR A 6 -21.86 -1.58 2.24
C THR A 6 -22.21 -2.71 1.27
N GLN A 7 -21.22 -3.17 0.50
CA GLN A 7 -21.43 -4.26 -0.47
C GLN A 7 -21.88 -5.56 0.22
N THR A 8 -21.42 -5.81 1.45
CA THR A 8 -21.84 -6.95 2.28
C THR A 8 -23.36 -7.07 2.44
N ARG A 9 -24.08 -5.94 2.50
CA ARG A 9 -25.55 -5.95 2.60
C ARG A 9 -26.21 -6.41 1.29
N LYS A 10 -25.61 -6.08 0.15
CA LYS A 10 -26.09 -6.51 -1.19
C LYS A 10 -25.78 -7.98 -1.48
N HIS A 11 -24.86 -8.60 -0.75
CA HIS A 11 -24.48 -10.01 -0.95
C HIS A 11 -25.32 -11.01 -0.13
N ARG A 12 -26.34 -10.58 0.62
CA ARG A 12 -27.24 -11.48 1.33
C ARG A 12 -28.05 -12.32 0.32
N GLY A 13 -28.16 -13.62 0.56
CA GLY A 13 -28.74 -14.58 -0.38
C GLY A 13 -27.75 -15.13 -1.41
N HIS A 14 -26.56 -14.55 -1.54
CA HIS A 14 -25.50 -15.10 -2.39
C HIS A 14 -24.71 -16.17 -1.62
N VAL A 15 -24.47 -17.32 -2.24
CA VAL A 15 -23.84 -18.49 -1.58
C VAL A 15 -22.42 -18.21 -1.05
N SER A 16 -21.63 -17.39 -1.75
CA SER A 16 -20.20 -17.18 -1.42
C SER A 16 -19.83 -15.74 -1.06
N ALA A 17 -20.81 -14.87 -0.83
CA ALA A 17 -20.61 -13.47 -0.45
C ALA A 17 -19.64 -12.67 -1.36
N GLY A 18 -19.53 -13.04 -2.64
CA GLY A 18 -18.62 -12.40 -3.61
C GLY A 18 -17.20 -12.97 -3.65
N GLY A 19 -16.85 -13.96 -2.80
CA GLY A 19 -15.50 -14.55 -2.73
C GLY A 19 -15.23 -15.69 -3.71
N GLY A 20 -16.11 -15.94 -4.68
CA GLY A 20 -16.03 -17.09 -5.60
C GLY A 20 -16.34 -18.44 -4.93
N ARG A 21 -16.75 -19.44 -5.70
CA ARG A 21 -17.15 -20.77 -5.16
C ARG A 21 -15.96 -21.71 -4.91
N VAL A 22 -14.99 -21.73 -5.83
CA VAL A 22 -13.89 -22.71 -5.83
C VAL A 22 -12.72 -22.26 -4.97
N GLY A 23 -12.19 -21.05 -5.21
CA GLY A 23 -11.00 -20.56 -4.52
C GLY A 23 -11.18 -20.36 -3.01
N LYS A 24 -12.43 -20.05 -2.59
CA LYS A 24 -12.85 -19.75 -1.21
C LYS A 24 -12.08 -18.58 -0.58
N ASN A 25 -12.72 -17.89 0.37
CA ASN A 25 -12.00 -16.88 1.16
C ASN A 25 -11.09 -17.57 2.19
N ARG A 26 -9.79 -17.26 2.15
CA ARG A 26 -8.77 -17.74 3.10
C ARG A 26 -8.13 -16.54 3.78
N LYS A 27 -7.76 -16.69 5.06
CA LYS A 27 -7.28 -15.56 5.88
C LYS A 27 -6.03 -14.87 5.31
N HIS A 28 -5.00 -15.63 4.91
CA HIS A 28 -3.73 -15.10 4.37
C HIS A 28 -3.10 -16.02 3.31
N PRO A 29 -3.68 -16.13 2.10
CA PRO A 29 -3.21 -17.09 1.10
C PRO A 29 -1.82 -16.76 0.51
N GLY A 30 -1.43 -15.48 0.45
CA GLY A 30 -0.16 -15.03 -0.11
C GLY A 30 0.84 -14.52 0.94
N GLY A 31 0.55 -14.70 2.22
CA GLY A 31 1.27 -14.08 3.34
C GLY A 31 0.55 -12.86 3.92
N ARG A 32 1.21 -12.17 4.86
CA ARG A 32 0.69 -10.97 5.55
C ARG A 32 1.52 -9.75 5.16
N GLY A 33 0.86 -8.59 5.01
CA GLY A 33 1.55 -7.34 4.68
C GLY A 33 2.33 -7.44 3.36
N LEU A 34 3.61 -7.08 3.39
CA LEU A 34 4.53 -7.08 2.23
C LEU A 34 5.34 -8.38 2.08
N ALA A 35 4.85 -9.49 2.65
CA ALA A 35 5.51 -10.78 2.55
C ALA A 35 5.70 -11.23 1.08
N GLY A 36 6.83 -11.86 0.79
CA GLY A 36 7.12 -12.38 -0.55
C GLY A 36 7.50 -11.33 -1.59
N GLY A 37 7.76 -10.08 -1.19
CA GLY A 37 8.08 -8.98 -2.12
C GLY A 37 9.35 -9.18 -2.96
N GLN A 38 10.27 -10.08 -2.57
CA GLN A 38 11.41 -10.50 -3.41
C GLN A 38 11.24 -11.90 -4.01
N HIS A 39 10.13 -12.57 -3.71
CA HIS A 39 9.83 -13.94 -4.14
C HIS A 39 8.55 -13.95 -5.00
N HIS A 40 7.47 -14.57 -4.54
CA HIS A 40 6.23 -14.74 -5.31
C HIS A 40 5.44 -13.46 -5.55
N LEU A 41 5.74 -12.36 -4.85
CA LEU A 41 5.17 -11.02 -5.12
C LEU A 41 6.16 -10.05 -5.78
N ARG A 42 7.33 -10.53 -6.22
CA ARG A 42 8.37 -9.71 -6.86
C ARG A 42 7.84 -8.87 -8.02
N THR A 43 7.05 -9.47 -8.91
CA THR A 43 6.48 -8.78 -10.07
C THR A 43 5.69 -7.52 -9.70
N ASN A 44 4.97 -7.54 -8.57
CA ASN A 44 4.22 -6.37 -8.11
C ASN A 44 5.15 -5.26 -7.56
N MET A 45 6.24 -5.67 -6.91
CA MET A 45 7.23 -4.74 -6.36
C MET A 45 8.04 -4.09 -7.48
N ASP A 46 8.55 -4.87 -8.42
CA ASP A 46 9.37 -4.35 -9.52
C ASP A 46 8.55 -3.41 -10.43
N LYS A 47 7.27 -3.73 -10.67
CA LYS A 47 6.43 -2.95 -11.57
C LYS A 47 6.00 -1.60 -10.98
N TYR A 48 5.59 -1.59 -9.71
CA TYR A 48 4.94 -0.41 -9.12
C TYR A 48 5.78 0.27 -8.03
N HIS A 49 6.81 -0.41 -7.49
CA HIS A 49 7.63 0.08 -6.39
C HIS A 49 9.12 -0.10 -6.68
N PRO A 50 9.65 0.44 -7.80
CA PRO A 50 11.06 0.36 -8.10
C PRO A 50 11.88 1.06 -7.01
N GLY A 51 12.98 0.42 -6.58
CA GLY A 51 13.84 0.95 -5.51
C GLY A 51 13.31 0.73 -4.08
N TYR A 52 12.20 0.01 -3.91
CA TYR A 52 11.69 -0.32 -2.57
C TYR A 52 12.68 -1.15 -1.75
N PHE A 53 13.34 -2.12 -2.39
CA PHE A 53 14.41 -2.89 -1.76
C PHE A 53 15.78 -2.27 -2.04
N GLY A 54 16.63 -2.27 -1.02
CA GLY A 54 17.99 -1.74 -1.09
C GLY A 54 18.26 -0.73 0.02
N LYS A 55 19.48 -0.20 0.04
CA LYS A 55 19.90 0.86 0.96
C LYS A 55 20.46 2.02 0.14
N VAL A 56 20.05 3.23 0.49
CA VAL A 56 20.51 4.46 -0.17
C VAL A 56 20.96 5.47 0.89
N GLY A 57 22.07 6.15 0.61
CA GLY A 57 22.55 7.28 1.41
C GLY A 57 23.02 6.93 2.83
N MET A 58 23.25 7.97 3.62
CA MET A 58 23.70 7.89 5.02
C MET A 58 22.53 8.20 5.96
N ARG A 59 22.47 7.50 7.11
CA ARG A 59 21.44 7.73 8.12
C ARG A 59 21.74 9.03 8.86
N TYR A 60 20.76 9.94 8.93
CA TYR A 60 20.86 11.18 9.69
C TYR A 60 20.01 11.11 10.96
N PHE A 61 20.68 11.09 12.11
CA PHE A 61 20.06 10.97 13.43
C PHE A 61 19.58 12.33 13.95
N HIS A 62 18.51 12.34 14.76
CA HIS A 62 17.94 13.55 15.37
C HIS A 62 17.72 14.70 14.37
N LYS A 63 17.20 14.37 13.18
CA LYS A 63 16.94 15.36 12.13
C LYS A 63 15.91 16.39 12.59
N GLN A 64 16.36 17.61 12.86
CA GLN A 64 15.51 18.77 13.15
C GLN A 64 15.10 19.44 11.84
N GLN A 65 13.82 19.33 11.44
CA GLN A 65 13.34 19.83 10.14
C GLN A 65 13.48 21.35 9.98
N ASN A 66 13.41 22.11 11.08
CA ASN A 66 13.52 23.57 11.07
C ASN A 66 14.89 24.06 10.55
N HIS A 67 15.97 23.31 10.78
CA HIS A 67 17.30 23.67 10.26
C HIS A 67 17.41 23.54 8.73
N PHE A 68 16.51 22.77 8.11
CA PHE A 68 16.44 22.57 6.66
C PHE A 68 15.37 23.45 5.99
N TRP A 69 14.69 24.30 6.75
CA TRP A 69 13.63 25.15 6.22
C TRP A 69 14.21 26.20 5.26
N LYS A 70 13.93 26.03 3.97
CA LYS A 70 14.37 26.93 2.90
C LYS A 70 13.26 27.02 1.84
N PRO A 71 12.22 27.86 2.05
CA PRO A 71 11.17 28.04 1.05
C PRO A 71 11.76 28.66 -0.22
N VAL A 72 11.31 28.19 -1.37
CA VAL A 72 11.75 28.68 -2.69
C VAL A 72 10.57 29.39 -3.34
N ILE A 73 10.80 30.60 -3.84
CA ILE A 73 9.85 31.37 -4.65
C ILE A 73 10.38 31.44 -6.09
N ASN A 74 9.48 31.27 -7.06
CA ASN A 74 9.83 31.46 -8.46
C ASN A 74 9.70 32.95 -8.83
N LEU A 75 10.57 33.45 -9.71
CA LEU A 75 10.62 34.86 -10.10
C LEU A 75 9.39 35.32 -10.91
N ASP A 76 8.68 34.39 -11.55
CA ASP A 76 7.43 34.66 -12.28
C ASP A 76 6.22 34.94 -11.37
N LYS A 77 6.39 34.74 -10.06
CA LYS A 77 5.35 34.92 -9.03
C LYS A 77 5.57 36.18 -8.18
N VAL A 78 6.56 36.99 -8.55
CA VAL A 78 6.83 38.34 -8.00
C VAL A 78 6.30 39.36 -8.99
#